data_AF-A0A7K0KM87-F1
#
_entry.id   AF-A0A7K0KM87-F1
#
_cell.length_a   1.000
_cell.length_b   1.000
_cell.length_c   1.000
_cell.angle_alpha   90.00
_cell.angle_beta   90.00
_cell.angle_gamma   90.00
#
_symmetry.space_group_name_H-M   'P 1'
#
loop_
_entity.id
_entity.type
_entity.pdbx_description
1 polymer ?
#
loop_
_entity_poly.entity_id
_entity_poly.type
_entity_poly.pdbx_seq_one_letter_code
_entity_poly.pdbx_strand_id
1 'polypeptide(L)'
;MTSPARSEIVVLEDAAWRPRAADHAARVDAWTAGRRERMSRGARHPVDDFLFEYYPTRAAQLRRWHPGLGTALAGAHEFENDPSYRPLVIEGREVITVDPLHFARRRDGLAWVEGLLRRTAERPARLGCFGLHEWAMVYGLEQSEVRHEVWPLRLEPQEIRAVVNEHGLRCTHYDAFRFFTPEAAPMNETPLTRASQHDLDQSGCLHATMDLYKWSAKFVALVGSDLVADAFSLAREV
;
A
#
# COMPACT_ATOMS: atom_id res chain seq x y z
N MET A 1 -10.02 33.61 1.13
CA MET A 1 -9.84 32.61 0.05
C MET A 1 -8.51 32.91 -0.63
N THR A 2 -7.42 32.38 -0.09
CA THR A 2 -6.10 32.43 -0.72
C THR A 2 -6.17 31.54 -1.95
N SER A 3 -5.97 32.15 -3.13
CA SER A 3 -5.77 31.40 -4.37
C SER A 3 -4.63 30.39 -4.14
N PRO A 4 -4.80 29.09 -4.45
CA PRO A 4 -3.68 28.16 -4.33
C PRO A 4 -2.58 28.68 -5.26
N ALA A 5 -1.38 28.89 -4.72
CA ALA A 5 -0.21 29.18 -5.53
C ALA A 5 -0.16 28.12 -6.64
N ARG A 6 -0.13 28.55 -7.91
CA ARG A 6 0.09 27.62 -9.02
C ARG A 6 1.45 27.01 -8.77
N SER A 7 1.49 25.77 -8.29
CA SER A 7 2.72 25.00 -8.20
C SER A 7 3.35 25.01 -9.58
N GLU A 8 4.57 25.53 -9.68
CA GLU A 8 5.30 25.60 -10.94
C GLU A 8 5.51 24.17 -11.46
N ILE A 9 5.08 23.91 -12.70
CA ILE A 9 5.27 22.59 -13.31
C ILE A 9 6.74 22.48 -13.73
N VAL A 10 7.44 21.47 -13.21
CA VAL A 10 8.82 21.19 -13.57
C VAL A 10 8.85 20.35 -14.85
N VAL A 11 9.49 20.86 -15.90
CA VAL A 11 9.70 20.13 -17.15
C VAL A 11 10.97 19.29 -17.07
N LEU A 12 10.86 18.00 -17.31
CA LEU A 12 11.99 17.09 -17.48
C LEU A 12 12.17 16.74 -18.96
N GLU A 13 13.37 16.99 -19.46
CA GLU A 13 13.80 16.54 -20.78
C GLU A 13 13.97 15.01 -20.82
N ASP A 14 13.89 14.43 -22.01
CA ASP A 14 14.05 12.99 -22.25
C ASP A 14 15.31 12.42 -21.54
N ALA A 15 16.44 13.11 -21.71
CA ALA A 15 17.72 12.75 -21.09
C ALA A 15 17.72 12.81 -19.55
N ALA A 16 16.77 13.50 -18.93
CA ALA A 16 16.67 13.63 -17.47
C ALA A 16 15.72 12.61 -16.85
N TRP A 17 14.60 12.28 -17.51
CA TRP A 17 13.59 11.40 -16.93
C TRP A 17 13.72 9.94 -17.36
N ARG A 18 14.22 9.64 -18.57
CA ARG A 18 14.42 8.24 -19.00
C ARG A 18 15.37 7.46 -18.10
N PRO A 19 16.52 8.02 -17.65
CA PRO A 19 17.38 7.33 -16.69
C PRO A 19 16.65 7.00 -15.39
N ARG A 20 15.85 7.94 -14.85
CA ARG A 20 15.04 7.70 -13.63
C ARG A 20 14.04 6.57 -13.82
N ALA A 21 13.37 6.52 -14.97
CA ALA A 21 12.45 5.45 -15.30
C ALA A 21 13.15 4.09 -15.41
N ALA A 22 14.37 4.06 -15.98
CA ALA A 22 15.19 2.85 -16.06
C ALA A 22 15.68 2.39 -14.68
N ASP A 23 16.14 3.31 -13.84
CA ASP A 23 16.60 3.02 -12.47
C ASP A 23 15.45 2.49 -11.60
N HIS A 24 14.26 3.10 -11.70
CA HIS A 24 13.04 2.60 -11.04
C HIS A 24 12.69 1.19 -11.50
N ALA A 25 12.71 0.95 -12.82
CA ALA A 25 12.44 -0.37 -13.36
C ALA A 25 13.46 -1.41 -12.86
N ALA A 26 14.75 -1.07 -12.80
CA ALA A 26 15.81 -1.93 -12.27
C ALA A 26 15.61 -2.25 -10.78
N ARG A 27 15.21 -1.26 -9.97
CA ARG A 27 14.88 -1.44 -8.55
C ARG A 27 13.74 -2.43 -8.36
N VAL A 28 12.64 -2.28 -9.11
CA VAL A 28 11.49 -3.19 -9.06
C VAL A 28 11.85 -4.58 -9.62
N ASP A 29 12.69 -4.63 -10.65
CA ASP A 29 13.15 -5.88 -11.23
C ASP A 29 13.99 -6.70 -10.25
N ALA A 30 14.82 -6.05 -9.43
CA ALA A 30 15.58 -6.71 -8.37
C ALA A 30 14.65 -7.33 -7.31
N TRP A 31 13.63 -6.59 -6.87
CA TRP A 31 12.67 -7.08 -5.86
C TRP A 31 11.81 -8.24 -6.35
N THR A 32 11.49 -8.27 -7.65
CA THR A 32 10.58 -9.26 -8.22
C THR A 32 11.28 -10.42 -8.93
N ALA A 33 12.63 -10.43 -8.95
CA ALA A 33 13.42 -11.46 -9.63
C ALA A 33 13.11 -12.88 -9.12
N GLY A 34 13.17 -13.08 -7.80
CA GLY A 34 12.88 -14.39 -7.20
C GLY A 34 11.46 -14.88 -7.49
N ARG A 35 10.48 -13.97 -7.42
CA ARG A 35 9.10 -14.27 -7.80
C ARG A 35 8.97 -14.70 -9.26
N ARG A 36 9.59 -13.97 -10.20
CA ARG A 36 9.55 -14.33 -11.63
C ARG A 36 10.17 -15.70 -11.88
N GLU A 37 11.30 -16.00 -11.24
CA GLU A 37 11.94 -17.31 -11.34
C GLU A 37 11.01 -18.42 -10.85
N ARG A 38 10.41 -18.28 -9.66
CA ARG A 38 9.46 -19.27 -9.12
C ARG A 38 8.24 -19.46 -10.02
N MET A 39 7.64 -18.37 -10.47
CA MET A 39 6.47 -18.39 -11.36
C MET A 39 6.78 -19.09 -12.68
N SER A 40 7.99 -18.95 -13.23
CA SER A 40 8.41 -19.64 -14.46
C SER A 40 8.44 -21.18 -14.32
N ARG A 41 8.53 -21.68 -13.08
CA ARG A 41 8.51 -23.11 -12.75
C ARG A 41 7.20 -23.55 -12.07
N GLY A 42 6.19 -22.67 -12.01
CA GLY A 42 4.92 -22.94 -11.32
C GLY A 42 5.03 -23.05 -9.79
N ALA A 43 6.13 -22.59 -9.18
CA ALA A 43 6.33 -22.61 -7.74
C ALA A 43 5.70 -21.38 -7.07
N ARG A 44 5.18 -21.55 -5.85
CA ARG A 44 4.62 -20.48 -5.01
C ARG A 44 5.47 -20.26 -3.76
N HIS A 45 5.43 -19.05 -3.21
CA HIS A 45 6.02 -18.70 -1.94
C HIS A 45 5.06 -17.79 -1.16
N PRO A 46 4.52 -18.23 -0.01
CA PRO A 46 3.41 -17.55 0.64
C PRO A 46 3.72 -16.10 1.04
N VAL A 47 4.95 -15.81 1.49
CA VAL A 47 5.33 -14.44 1.88
C VAL A 47 5.61 -13.54 0.66
N ASP A 48 6.55 -13.93 -0.20
CA ASP A 48 6.95 -13.11 -1.35
C ASP A 48 5.84 -12.92 -2.41
N ASP A 49 4.88 -13.84 -2.50
CA ASP A 49 3.73 -13.69 -3.40
C ASP A 49 2.60 -12.83 -2.78
N PHE A 50 2.55 -12.72 -1.45
CA PHE A 50 1.46 -12.07 -0.71
C PHE A 50 1.17 -10.65 -1.18
N LEU A 51 2.18 -9.79 -1.34
CA LEU A 51 1.97 -8.40 -1.75
C LEU A 51 1.32 -8.25 -3.13
N PHE A 52 1.46 -9.25 -4.01
CA PHE A 52 0.87 -9.26 -5.35
C PHE A 52 -0.47 -10.02 -5.42
N GLU A 53 -0.78 -10.84 -4.42
CA GLU A 53 -2.06 -11.55 -4.30
C GLU A 53 -3.06 -10.74 -3.47
N TYR A 54 -2.56 -10.06 -2.43
CA TYR A 54 -3.37 -9.27 -1.51
C TYR A 54 -3.75 -7.90 -2.09
N TYR A 55 -2.82 -7.25 -2.79
CA TYR A 55 -3.08 -5.98 -3.46
C TYR A 55 -3.31 -6.17 -4.96
N PRO A 56 -4.23 -5.39 -5.58
CA PRO A 56 -4.53 -5.51 -7.01
C PRO A 56 -3.41 -4.99 -7.93
N THR A 57 -2.28 -4.56 -7.36
CA THR A 57 -1.14 -4.00 -8.09
C THR A 57 -0.28 -5.12 -8.67
N ARG A 58 -0.19 -5.17 -10.00
CA ARG A 58 0.66 -6.14 -10.70
C ARG A 58 2.11 -5.66 -10.71
N ALA A 59 3.06 -6.61 -10.73
CA ALA A 59 4.50 -6.29 -10.85
C ALA A 59 4.83 -5.38 -12.04
N ALA A 60 4.19 -5.59 -13.20
CA ALA A 60 4.37 -4.72 -14.37
C ALA A 60 3.87 -3.28 -14.14
N GLN A 61 2.81 -3.10 -13.36
CA GLN A 61 2.32 -1.77 -12.99
C GLN A 61 3.27 -1.09 -12.02
N LEU A 62 3.79 -1.82 -11.02
CA LEU A 62 4.81 -1.31 -10.10
C LEU A 62 6.10 -0.92 -10.83
N ARG A 63 6.49 -1.70 -11.86
CA ARG A 63 7.70 -1.47 -12.67
C ARG A 63 7.61 -0.22 -13.55
N ARG A 64 6.40 0.21 -13.94
CA ARG A 64 6.22 1.44 -14.73
C ARG A 64 6.55 2.64 -13.84
N TRP A 65 7.36 3.56 -14.37
CA TRP A 65 7.67 4.80 -13.67
C TRP A 65 6.63 5.88 -13.95
N HIS A 66 6.28 6.65 -12.92
CA HIS A 66 5.29 7.73 -12.93
C HIS A 66 5.94 8.99 -12.35
N PRO A 67 5.86 10.14 -13.05
CA PRO A 67 6.59 11.35 -12.65
C PRO A 67 5.96 12.13 -11.49
N GLY A 68 4.72 11.80 -11.10
CA GLY A 68 3.97 12.51 -10.09
C GLY A 68 3.35 13.83 -10.60
N LEU A 69 2.40 14.36 -9.84
CA LEU A 69 1.77 15.65 -10.12
C LEU A 69 2.78 16.79 -9.95
N GLY A 70 2.76 17.77 -10.86
CA GLY A 70 3.69 18.89 -10.85
C GLY A 70 4.94 18.68 -11.72
N THR A 71 5.06 17.52 -12.35
CA THR A 71 6.12 17.20 -13.31
C THR A 71 5.54 17.00 -14.71
N ALA A 72 6.16 17.60 -15.72
CA ALA A 72 5.86 17.37 -17.13
C ALA A 72 7.07 16.77 -17.86
N LEU A 73 6.82 15.88 -18.81
CA LEU A 73 7.86 15.12 -19.51
C LEU A 73 7.87 15.49 -20.99
N ALA A 74 9.04 15.88 -21.51
CA ALA A 74 9.25 16.03 -22.95
C ALA A 74 9.50 14.66 -23.60
N GLY A 75 9.02 14.47 -24.84
CA GLY A 75 9.23 13.24 -25.62
C GLY A 75 8.55 11.98 -25.07
N ALA A 76 7.56 12.14 -24.19
CA ALA A 76 6.95 11.06 -23.41
C ALA A 76 5.70 10.45 -24.08
N HIS A 77 5.82 10.10 -25.36
CA HIS A 77 4.73 9.56 -26.19
C HIS A 77 4.10 8.27 -25.60
N GLU A 78 4.85 7.51 -24.79
CA GLU A 78 4.36 6.32 -24.10
C GLU A 78 3.24 6.58 -23.06
N PHE A 79 2.98 7.86 -22.73
CA PHE A 79 1.89 8.25 -21.83
C PHE A 79 0.64 8.77 -22.56
N GLU A 80 0.69 9.02 -23.88
CA GLU A 80 -0.40 9.67 -24.62
C GLU A 80 -1.74 8.91 -24.58
N ASN A 81 -1.68 7.58 -24.55
CA ASN A 81 -2.87 6.72 -24.52
C ASN A 81 -3.35 6.40 -23.09
N ASP A 82 -2.67 6.92 -22.06
CA ASP A 82 -3.07 6.72 -20.68
C ASP A 82 -3.93 7.89 -20.19
N PRO A 83 -5.22 7.66 -19.84
CA PRO A 83 -6.14 8.72 -19.49
C PRO A 83 -5.78 9.46 -18.18
N SER A 84 -4.82 8.95 -17.42
CA SER A 84 -4.28 9.62 -16.23
C SER A 84 -3.41 10.83 -16.56
N TYR A 85 -3.08 11.02 -17.85
CA TYR A 85 -2.17 12.03 -18.36
C TYR A 85 -2.84 12.87 -19.43
N ARG A 86 -2.28 14.06 -19.67
CA ARG A 86 -2.71 14.97 -20.73
C ARG A 86 -1.51 15.68 -21.35
N PRO A 87 -1.61 16.05 -22.64
CA PRO A 87 -0.66 16.97 -23.25
C PRO A 87 -0.82 18.39 -22.67
N LEU A 88 0.29 19.13 -22.67
CA LEU A 88 0.38 20.54 -22.31
C LEU A 88 1.48 21.18 -23.15
N VAL A 89 1.36 22.48 -23.42
CA VAL A 89 2.42 23.27 -24.05
C VAL A 89 3.04 24.19 -23.02
N ILE A 90 4.34 24.04 -22.75
CA ILE A 90 5.12 24.92 -21.86
C ILE A 90 6.24 25.53 -22.69
N GLU A 91 6.29 26.87 -22.77
CA GLU A 91 7.33 27.60 -23.52
C GLU A 91 7.46 27.14 -24.98
N GLY A 92 6.34 26.82 -25.64
CA GLY A 92 6.31 26.34 -27.02
C GLY A 92 6.72 24.88 -27.22
N ARG A 93 6.97 24.13 -26.14
CA ARG A 93 7.29 22.69 -26.18
C ARG A 93 6.08 21.86 -25.77
N GLU A 94 5.79 20.82 -26.54
CA GLU A 94 4.79 19.81 -26.16
C GLU A 94 5.35 18.87 -25.10
N VAL A 95 4.62 18.72 -24.00
CA VAL A 95 4.99 17.88 -22.86
C VAL A 95 3.77 17.11 -22.37
N ILE A 96 4.00 15.95 -21.74
CA ILE A 96 2.95 15.17 -21.09
C ILE A 96 3.04 15.36 -19.57
N THR A 97 1.91 15.67 -18.93
CA THR A 97 1.80 15.78 -17.47
C THR A 97 0.62 14.95 -16.98
N VAL A 98 0.62 14.61 -15.69
CA VAL A 98 -0.54 14.04 -15.02
C VAL A 98 -1.75 14.96 -15.19
N ASP A 99 -2.92 14.40 -15.50
CA ASP A 99 -4.19 15.12 -15.57
C ASP A 99 -4.95 15.03 -14.23
N PRO A 100 -4.88 16.06 -13.37
CA PRO A 100 -5.68 16.07 -12.14
C PRO A 100 -7.20 15.98 -12.37
N LEU A 101 -7.73 16.34 -13.55
CA LEU A 101 -9.17 16.23 -13.83
C LEU A 101 -9.61 14.77 -13.98
N HIS A 102 -8.75 13.89 -14.49
CA HIS A 102 -8.99 12.45 -14.50
C HIS A 102 -9.33 11.90 -13.10
N PHE A 103 -8.73 12.49 -12.06
CA PHE A 103 -8.90 12.07 -10.66
C PHE A 103 -10.03 12.80 -9.93
N ALA A 104 -10.76 13.71 -10.59
CA ALA A 104 -11.81 14.51 -9.94
C ALA A 104 -12.87 13.65 -9.24
N ARG A 105 -13.32 12.56 -9.88
CA ARG A 105 -14.28 11.61 -9.28
C ARG A 105 -13.72 10.82 -8.10
N ARG A 106 -12.40 10.80 -7.91
CA ARG A 106 -11.71 10.13 -6.80
C ARG A 106 -11.28 11.09 -5.71
N ARG A 107 -11.60 12.38 -5.82
CA ARG A 107 -11.18 13.42 -4.88
C ARG A 107 -11.57 13.11 -3.44
N ASP A 108 -12.81 12.69 -3.20
CA ASP A 108 -13.28 12.39 -1.84
C ASP A 108 -12.56 11.18 -1.27
N GLY A 109 -12.28 10.17 -2.10
CA GLY A 109 -11.47 9.01 -1.71
C GLY A 109 -10.03 9.39 -1.38
N LEU A 110 -9.43 10.32 -2.12
CA LEU A 110 -8.10 10.85 -1.82
C LEU A 110 -8.09 11.64 -0.51
N ALA A 111 -9.08 12.53 -0.30
CA ALA A 111 -9.23 13.29 0.93
C ALA A 111 -9.46 12.38 2.15
N TRP A 112 -10.22 11.30 1.97
CA TRP A 112 -10.43 10.29 3.00
C TRP A 112 -9.12 9.59 3.38
N VAL A 113 -8.32 9.17 2.39
CA VAL A 113 -7.01 8.52 2.61
C VAL A 113 -6.03 9.49 3.28
N GLU A 114 -5.94 10.70 2.75
CA GLU A 114 -5.08 11.75 3.31
C GLU A 114 -5.42 12.03 4.77
N GLY A 115 -6.70 12.20 5.09
CA GLY A 115 -7.17 12.40 6.46
C GLY A 115 -6.90 11.19 7.38
N LEU A 116 -6.97 9.96 6.87
CA LEU A 116 -6.62 8.76 7.63
C LEU A 116 -5.12 8.75 7.98
N LEU A 117 -4.27 8.93 6.95
CA LEU A 117 -2.82 8.88 7.10
C LEU A 117 -2.31 10.00 8.00
N ARG A 118 -2.82 11.22 7.83
CA ARG A 118 -2.47 12.37 8.66
C ARG A 118 -2.78 12.11 10.14
N ARG A 119 -4.03 11.73 10.45
CA ARG A 119 -4.44 11.46 11.83
C ARG A 119 -3.66 10.29 12.44
N THR A 120 -3.37 9.26 11.65
CA THR A 120 -2.56 8.11 12.10
C THR A 120 -1.14 8.54 12.45
N ALA A 121 -0.52 9.40 11.63
CA ALA A 121 0.85 9.89 11.83
C ALA A 121 0.98 10.89 12.99
N GLU A 122 -0.06 11.69 13.26
CA GLU A 122 -0.07 12.68 14.35
C GLU A 122 -0.22 12.05 15.75
N ARG A 123 -0.65 10.79 15.84
CA ARG A 123 -0.86 10.10 17.12
C ARG A 123 0.45 9.51 17.67
N PRO A 124 0.64 9.53 19.00
CA PRO A 124 1.67 8.72 19.64
C PRO A 124 1.49 7.24 19.29
N ALA A 125 2.58 6.58 18.88
CA ALA A 125 2.53 5.19 18.49
C ALA A 125 2.09 4.29 19.66
N ARG A 126 1.16 3.37 19.39
CA ARG A 126 0.82 2.25 20.29
C ARG A 126 1.55 0.99 19.84
N LEU A 127 2.42 0.45 20.70
CA LEU A 127 3.31 -0.68 20.40
C LEU A 127 2.93 -1.98 21.15
N GLY A 128 1.75 -2.01 21.79
CA GLY A 128 1.34 -3.11 22.68
C GLY A 128 0.52 -4.23 22.03
N CYS A 129 0.42 -4.29 20.70
CA CYS A 129 -0.33 -5.34 20.00
C CYS A 129 0.45 -6.66 19.91
N PHE A 130 1.79 -6.61 19.92
CA PHE A 130 2.70 -7.76 19.88
C PHE A 130 2.45 -8.79 18.76
N GLY A 131 1.84 -8.38 17.65
CA GLY A 131 1.49 -9.32 16.56
C GLY A 131 0.44 -10.36 16.98
N LEU A 132 -0.35 -10.09 18.03
CA LEU A 132 -1.44 -10.97 18.41
C LEU A 132 -2.63 -10.89 17.44
N HIS A 133 -2.62 -9.94 16.49
CA HIS A 133 -3.69 -9.83 15.50
C HIS A 133 -3.74 -11.04 14.57
N GLU A 134 -2.62 -11.68 14.19
CA GLU A 134 -2.66 -12.88 13.35
C GLU A 134 -3.28 -14.05 14.11
N TRP A 135 -2.98 -14.16 15.40
CA TRP A 135 -3.54 -15.19 16.27
C TRP A 135 -5.02 -14.99 16.52
N ALA A 136 -5.48 -13.75 16.63
CA ALA A 136 -6.90 -13.43 16.68
C ALA A 136 -7.67 -13.80 15.40
N MET A 137 -7.01 -13.84 14.23
CA MET A 137 -7.65 -14.28 12.97
C MET A 137 -7.89 -15.78 12.90
N VAL A 138 -7.18 -16.57 13.72
CA VAL A 138 -7.29 -18.05 13.77
C VAL A 138 -7.72 -18.56 15.14
N TYR A 139 -8.03 -17.67 16.08
CA TYR A 139 -8.35 -18.02 17.46
C TYR A 139 -9.60 -18.92 17.51
N GLY A 140 -9.42 -20.11 18.08
CA GLY A 140 -10.47 -21.11 18.22
C GLY A 140 -10.74 -21.97 16.99
N LEU A 141 -9.97 -21.79 15.91
CA LEU A 141 -10.05 -22.63 14.72
C LEU A 141 -9.12 -23.84 14.85
N GLU A 142 -9.56 -24.97 14.32
CA GLU A 142 -8.69 -26.11 14.02
C GLU A 142 -7.90 -25.85 12.72
N GLN A 143 -6.77 -26.54 12.51
CA GLN A 143 -5.92 -26.33 11.33
C GLN A 143 -6.68 -26.47 9.99
N SER A 144 -7.65 -27.39 9.90
CA SER A 144 -8.49 -27.59 8.71
C SER A 144 -9.47 -26.46 8.43
N GLU A 145 -9.69 -25.56 9.40
CA GLU A 145 -10.59 -24.41 9.27
C GLU A 145 -9.81 -23.14 8.93
N VAL A 146 -8.48 -23.17 9.02
CA VAL A 146 -7.61 -22.04 8.73
C VAL A 146 -7.56 -21.78 7.22
N ARG A 147 -7.70 -20.51 6.84
CA ARG A 147 -7.46 -20.07 5.47
C ARG A 147 -6.00 -20.35 5.10
N HIS A 148 -5.78 -21.09 4.01
CA HIS A 148 -4.48 -21.63 3.61
C HIS A 148 -3.98 -22.81 4.48
N GLU A 149 -4.88 -23.76 4.80
CA GLU A 149 -4.61 -24.99 5.57
C GLU A 149 -3.33 -25.76 5.18
N VAL A 150 -2.87 -25.61 3.93
CA VAL A 150 -1.64 -26.21 3.40
C VAL A 150 -0.36 -25.77 4.13
N TRP A 151 -0.42 -24.67 4.89
CA TRP A 151 0.67 -24.18 5.73
C TRP A 151 0.31 -24.38 7.21
N PRO A 152 1.02 -25.26 7.96
CA PRO A 152 0.72 -25.50 9.36
C PRO A 152 1.02 -24.26 10.21
N LEU A 153 0.21 -24.04 11.24
CA LEU A 153 0.49 -23.05 12.27
C LEU A 153 1.77 -23.43 13.04
N ARG A 154 2.47 -22.41 13.56
CA ARG A 154 3.69 -22.62 14.37
C ARG A 154 3.40 -23.10 15.80
N LEU A 155 2.18 -22.83 16.27
CA LEU A 155 1.68 -23.20 17.59
C LEU A 155 0.37 -23.96 17.39
N GLU A 156 0.11 -24.90 18.28
CA GLU A 156 -1.17 -25.61 18.30
C GLU A 156 -2.31 -24.65 18.70
N PRO A 157 -3.56 -24.91 18.28
CA PRO A 157 -4.70 -24.03 18.59
C PRO A 157 -4.88 -23.71 20.08
N GLN A 158 -4.60 -24.67 20.97
CA GLN A 158 -4.70 -24.48 22.42
C GLN A 158 -3.62 -23.53 22.97
N GLU A 159 -2.41 -23.57 22.40
CA GLU A 159 -1.32 -22.66 22.78
C GLU A 159 -1.65 -21.23 22.33
N ILE A 160 -2.15 -21.06 21.11
CA ILE A 160 -2.65 -19.76 20.61
C ILE A 160 -3.72 -19.22 21.55
N ARG A 161 -4.67 -20.05 21.95
CA ARG A 161 -5.75 -19.68 22.88
C ARG A 161 -5.18 -19.21 24.23
N ALA A 162 -4.21 -19.93 24.78
CA ALA A 162 -3.58 -19.57 26.04
C ALA A 162 -2.91 -18.19 25.99
N VAL A 163 -2.11 -17.91 24.95
CA VAL A 163 -1.40 -16.63 24.85
C VAL A 163 -2.36 -15.46 24.60
N VAL A 164 -3.38 -15.64 23.75
CA VAL A 164 -4.40 -14.59 23.53
C VAL A 164 -5.18 -14.29 24.82
N ASN A 165 -5.52 -15.31 25.60
CA ASN A 165 -6.22 -15.13 26.88
C ASN A 165 -5.35 -14.44 27.94
N GLU A 166 -4.05 -14.72 27.97
CA GLU A 166 -3.12 -14.12 28.93
C GLU A 166 -2.83 -12.64 28.62
N HIS A 167 -2.53 -12.31 27.36
CA HIS A 167 -2.09 -10.96 26.99
C HIS A 167 -3.23 -10.01 26.61
N GLY A 168 -4.35 -10.55 26.13
CA GLY A 168 -5.48 -9.80 25.59
C GLY A 168 -5.20 -9.18 24.21
N LEU A 169 -6.26 -8.80 23.51
CA LEU A 169 -6.18 -8.20 22.17
C LEU A 169 -6.30 -6.68 22.25
N ARG A 170 -5.41 -5.96 21.57
CA ARG A 170 -5.34 -4.48 21.58
C ARG A 170 -5.11 -3.92 20.18
N CYS A 171 -5.61 -4.61 19.17
CA CYS A 171 -5.50 -4.18 17.79
C CYS A 171 -6.22 -2.83 17.62
N THR A 172 -5.56 -1.92 16.91
CA THR A 172 -6.12 -0.61 16.56
C THR A 172 -6.35 -0.46 15.07
N HIS A 173 -5.88 -1.40 14.26
CA HIS A 173 -5.92 -1.31 12.80
C HIS A 173 -7.13 -2.06 12.25
N TYR A 174 -8.11 -1.33 11.74
CA TYR A 174 -9.39 -1.92 11.33
C TYR A 174 -9.26 -2.98 10.22
N ASP A 175 -8.38 -2.75 9.24
CA ASP A 175 -8.22 -3.65 8.09
C ASP A 175 -7.63 -5.01 8.49
N ALA A 176 -6.95 -5.11 9.65
CA ALA A 176 -6.59 -6.37 10.28
C ALA A 176 -7.71 -6.92 11.16
N PHE A 177 -8.31 -6.08 12.02
CA PHE A 177 -9.36 -6.48 12.96
C PHE A 177 -10.56 -7.15 12.28
N ARG A 178 -10.97 -6.69 11.09
CA ARG A 178 -12.11 -7.27 10.35
C ARG A 178 -11.95 -8.75 9.98
N PHE A 179 -10.77 -9.31 10.17
CA PHE A 179 -10.48 -10.73 9.95
C PHE A 179 -10.48 -11.57 11.21
N PHE A 180 -10.66 -10.97 12.40
CA PHE A 180 -10.73 -11.71 13.66
C PHE A 180 -11.85 -12.72 13.63
N THR A 181 -11.67 -13.85 14.31
CA THR A 181 -12.75 -14.82 14.47
C THR A 181 -13.89 -14.21 15.29
N PRO A 182 -15.13 -14.72 15.14
CA PRO A 182 -16.25 -14.27 15.97
C PRO A 182 -15.99 -14.36 17.47
N GLU A 183 -15.17 -15.33 17.92
CA GLU A 183 -14.75 -15.47 19.32
C GLU A 183 -13.72 -14.42 19.74
N ALA A 184 -12.74 -14.09 18.89
CA ALA A 184 -11.67 -13.14 19.23
C ALA A 184 -12.08 -11.66 19.10
N ALA A 185 -12.95 -11.32 18.14
CA ALA A 185 -13.41 -9.95 17.93
C ALA A 185 -13.92 -9.23 19.20
N PRO A 186 -14.79 -9.83 20.05
CA PRO A 186 -15.25 -9.20 21.28
C PRO A 186 -14.18 -9.10 22.38
N MET A 187 -13.04 -9.79 22.24
CA MET A 187 -11.93 -9.76 23.22
C MET A 187 -11.00 -8.54 23.01
N ASN A 188 -11.15 -7.81 21.90
CA ASN A 188 -10.32 -6.63 21.63
C ASN A 188 -10.67 -5.47 22.56
N GLU A 189 -9.65 -4.81 23.13
CA GLU A 189 -9.76 -3.71 24.09
C GLU A 189 -10.76 -2.63 23.63
N THR A 190 -10.82 -2.37 22.32
CA THR A 190 -11.79 -1.46 21.72
C THR A 190 -12.42 -2.11 20.49
N PRO A 191 -13.77 -2.20 20.40
CA PRO A 191 -14.43 -2.65 19.18
C PRO A 191 -14.11 -1.70 18.01
N LEU A 192 -13.59 -2.24 16.90
CA LEU A 192 -13.28 -1.42 15.73
C LEU A 192 -14.37 -1.54 14.67
N THR A 193 -14.69 -0.41 14.03
CA THR A 193 -15.57 -0.34 12.88
C THR A 193 -14.88 0.40 11.74
N ARG A 194 -15.40 0.26 10.51
CA ARG A 194 -14.89 1.04 9.38
C ARG A 194 -15.05 2.54 9.61
N ALA A 195 -16.13 2.95 10.27
CA ALA A 195 -16.42 4.35 10.57
C ALA A 195 -15.43 4.95 11.58
N SER A 196 -14.94 4.15 12.54
CA SER A 196 -13.99 4.59 13.57
C SER A 196 -12.52 4.53 13.12
N GLN A 197 -12.23 4.08 11.89
CA GLN A 197 -10.85 3.86 11.42
C GLN A 197 -10.00 5.13 11.52
N HIS A 198 -10.54 6.27 11.08
CA HIS A 198 -9.87 7.58 11.18
C HIS A 198 -9.50 7.98 12.59
N ASP A 199 -10.27 7.51 13.58
CA ASP A 199 -10.12 7.88 14.98
C ASP A 199 -9.21 6.93 15.76
N LEU A 200 -9.12 5.67 15.32
CA LEU A 200 -8.49 4.60 16.08
C LEU A 200 -7.20 4.05 15.48
N ASP A 201 -7.02 4.06 14.15
CA ASP A 201 -5.79 3.56 13.52
C ASP A 201 -4.55 4.31 14.08
N GLN A 202 -3.49 3.54 14.36
CA GLN A 202 -2.25 4.00 15.00
C GLN A 202 -1.03 3.69 14.14
N SER A 203 -0.04 4.58 14.18
CA SER A 203 1.24 4.45 13.48
C SER A 203 2.13 3.29 13.97
N GLY A 204 1.88 2.77 15.17
CA GLY A 204 2.65 1.67 15.76
C GLY A 204 2.28 0.27 15.23
N CYS A 205 1.20 0.15 14.43
CA CYS A 205 0.84 -1.13 13.84
C CYS A 205 1.73 -1.43 12.62
N LEU A 206 2.28 -2.65 12.55
CA LEU A 206 3.09 -3.10 11.41
C LEU A 206 2.35 -2.94 10.08
N HIS A 207 1.05 -3.25 10.04
CA HIS A 207 0.20 -3.10 8.85
C HIS A 207 0.00 -1.65 8.39
N ALA A 208 0.23 -0.65 9.25
CA ALA A 208 0.19 0.75 8.82
C ALA A 208 1.21 1.03 7.71
N THR A 209 2.34 0.30 7.69
CA THR A 209 3.34 0.40 6.63
C THR A 209 2.86 -0.19 5.30
N MET A 210 2.19 -1.34 5.33
CA MET A 210 1.58 -1.93 4.14
C MET A 210 0.47 -1.04 3.58
N ASP A 211 -0.24 -0.32 4.44
CA ASP A 211 -1.25 0.65 4.05
C ASP A 211 -0.66 1.82 3.27
N LEU A 212 0.55 2.28 3.59
CA LEU A 212 1.26 3.27 2.77
C LEU A 212 1.42 2.77 1.34
N TYR A 213 1.80 1.50 1.15
CA TYR A 213 1.90 0.90 -0.18
C TYR A 213 0.52 0.81 -0.86
N LYS A 214 -0.49 0.27 -0.17
CA LYS A 214 -1.88 0.17 -0.65
C LYS A 214 -2.39 1.50 -1.22
N TRP A 215 -2.22 2.57 -0.45
CA TRP A 215 -2.74 3.89 -0.77
C TRP A 215 -1.92 4.61 -1.84
N SER A 216 -0.59 4.57 -1.74
CA SER A 216 0.30 5.21 -2.71
C SER A 216 0.17 4.56 -4.09
N ALA A 217 0.14 3.22 -4.18
CA ALA A 217 -0.02 2.50 -5.44
C ALA A 217 -1.36 2.83 -6.14
N LYS A 218 -2.43 3.02 -5.36
CA LYS A 218 -3.76 3.41 -5.89
C LYS A 218 -3.74 4.80 -6.57
N PHE A 219 -2.83 5.67 -6.16
CA PHE A 219 -2.69 7.04 -6.65
C PHE A 219 -1.31 7.31 -7.26
N VAL A 220 -0.63 6.27 -7.77
CA VAL A 220 0.78 6.35 -8.24
C VAL A 220 1.04 7.46 -9.26
N ALA A 221 0.10 7.72 -10.17
CA ALA A 221 0.23 8.81 -11.13
C ALA A 221 0.31 10.19 -10.43
N LEU A 222 -0.42 10.39 -9.33
CA LEU A 222 -0.42 11.64 -8.58
C LEU A 222 0.81 11.77 -7.67
N VAL A 223 1.18 10.71 -6.96
CA VAL A 223 2.22 10.76 -5.92
C VAL A 223 3.62 10.44 -6.42
N GLY A 224 3.74 9.88 -7.63
CA GLY A 224 5.01 9.50 -8.25
C GLY A 224 5.49 8.12 -7.81
N SER A 225 6.32 7.51 -8.66
CA SER A 225 6.84 6.16 -8.45
C SER A 225 7.85 6.05 -7.31
N ASP A 226 8.60 7.12 -7.01
CA ASP A 226 9.63 7.08 -5.97
C ASP A 226 9.00 6.82 -4.59
N LEU A 227 7.93 7.54 -4.26
CA LEU A 227 7.17 7.32 -3.02
C LEU A 227 6.55 5.91 -2.96
N VAL A 228 5.98 5.44 -4.08
CA VAL A 228 5.37 4.10 -4.15
C VAL A 228 6.43 3.01 -3.97
N ALA A 229 7.62 3.20 -4.54
CA ALA A 229 8.74 2.26 -4.40
C ALA A 229 9.23 2.20 -2.95
N ASP A 230 9.35 3.34 -2.27
CA ASP A 230 9.74 3.37 -0.86
C ASP A 230 8.69 2.71 0.04
N ALA A 231 7.41 3.01 -0.21
CA ALA A 231 6.31 2.36 0.50
C ALA A 231 6.27 0.85 0.24
N PHE A 232 6.52 0.41 -1.00
CA PHE A 232 6.61 -1.02 -1.33
C PHE A 232 7.81 -1.70 -0.67
N SER A 233 8.96 -1.04 -0.62
CA SER A 233 10.14 -1.54 0.08
C SER A 233 9.83 -1.79 1.56
N LEU A 234 9.17 -0.82 2.21
CA LEU A 234 8.77 -0.94 3.61
C LEU A 234 7.73 -2.05 3.81
N ALA A 235 6.75 -2.17 2.90
CA ALA A 235 5.74 -3.24 2.97
C ALA A 235 6.33 -4.65 2.81
N ARG A 236 7.52 -4.80 2.22
CA ARG A 236 8.23 -6.09 2.12
C ARG A 236 8.96 -6.50 3.39
N GLU A 237 9.10 -5.60 4.35
CA GLU A 237 9.72 -5.86 5.65
C GLU A 237 8.71 -6.36 6.69
N VAL A 238 7.42 -6.38 6.33
CA VAL A 238 6.29 -6.91 7.11
C VAL A 238 6.09 -8.39 6.82
#